data_AF-A0A1H3NHK2-F1
#
_entry.id   AF-A0A1H3NHK2-F1
#
_cell.length_a   1.000
_cell.length_b   1.000
_cell.length_c   1.000
_cell.angle_alpha   90.00
_cell.angle_beta   90.00
_cell.angle_gamma   90.00
#
_symmetry.space_group_name_H-M   'P 1'
#
loop_
_entity.id
_entity.type
_entity.pdbx_description
1 polymer ?
#
loop_
_entity_poly.entity_id
_entity_poly.type
_entity_poly.pdbx_seq_one_letter_code
_entity_poly.pdbx_strand_id
1 'polypeptide(L)' 'MFQGGREADRRNRAAFNFDPEQIDFVLLTHTHIDHSGLLPRLSTWGFRGPVYATKATSDLLKVMLKDSAYIADPI' A
#
# COMPACT_ATOMS: atom_id res chain seq x y z
N MET A 1 -6.19 0.36 -3.09
CA MET A 1 -5.55 0.37 -4.42
C MET A 1 -6.61 0.04 -5.46
N PHE A 2 -6.62 0.73 -6.60
CA PHE A 2 -7.45 0.39 -7.76
C PHE A 2 -6.71 -0.58 -8.67
N GLN A 3 -7.41 -1.57 -9.21
CA GLN A 3 -6.85 -2.55 -10.14
C GLN A 3 -7.70 -2.61 -11.42
N GLY A 4 -7.04 -2.80 -12.56
CA GLY A 4 -7.68 -2.92 -13.86
C GLY A 4 -8.26 -1.61 -14.41
N GLY A 5 -8.40 -1.55 -15.74
CA GLY A 5 -8.89 -0.37 -16.46
C GLY A 5 -7.84 0.73 -16.61
N ARG A 6 -8.05 1.60 -17.61
CA ARG A 6 -7.08 2.63 -18.03
C ARG A 6 -6.76 3.68 -16.96
N GLU A 7 -7.65 3.84 -15.97
CA GLU A 7 -7.55 4.91 -14.96
C GLU A 7 -6.94 4.45 -13.63
N ALA A 8 -6.68 3.15 -13.44
CA ALA A 8 -6.21 2.62 -12.17
C ALA A 8 -4.89 3.29 -11.73
N ASP A 9 -3.93 3.42 -12.65
CA ASP A 9 -2.63 4.04 -12.36
C ASP A 9 -2.77 5.49 -11.93
N ARG A 10 -3.55 6.28 -12.67
CA ARG A 10 -3.78 7.69 -12.35
C ARG A 10 -4.38 7.83 -10.96
N ARG A 11 -5.40 7.02 -10.64
CA ARG A 11 -6.05 7.05 -9.32
C ARG A 11 -5.11 6.61 -8.20
N ASN A 12 -4.29 5.58 -8.44
CA ASN A 12 -3.30 5.12 -7.47
C ASN A 12 -2.17 6.14 -7.25
N ARG A 13 -1.81 6.94 -8.27
CA ARG A 13 -0.82 8.02 -8.17
C ARG A 13 -1.37 9.29 -7.51
N ALA A 14 -2.68 9.42 -7.41
CA ALA A 14 -3.37 10.52 -6.73
C ALA A 14 -4.15 10.03 -5.48
N ALA A 15 -3.72 8.91 -4.89
CA ALA A 15 -4.54 8.16 -3.94
C ALA A 15 -4.74 8.85 -2.58
N PHE A 16 -3.83 9.75 -2.19
CA PHE A 16 -3.88 10.43 -0.90
C PHE A 16 -4.19 11.91 -1.10
N ASN A 17 -5.15 12.41 -0.33
CA ASN A 17 -5.54 13.83 -0.27
C ASN A 17 -5.13 14.47 1.07
N PHE A 18 -4.17 13.86 1.76
CA PHE A 18 -3.61 14.26 3.04
C PHE A 18 -2.09 14.13 2.97
N ASP A 19 -1.39 14.79 3.89
CA ASP A 19 0.06 14.69 4.04
C ASP A 19 0.45 13.36 4.72
N PRO A 20 1.16 12.44 4.03
CA PRO A 20 1.59 11.16 4.62
C PRO A 20 2.55 11.31 5.79
N GLU A 21 3.28 12.42 5.90
CA GLU A 21 4.22 12.68 7.00
C GLU A 21 3.49 12.94 8.33
N GLN A 22 2.23 13.37 8.27
CA GLN A 22 1.38 13.65 9.44
C GLN A 22 0.68 12.41 10.01
N ILE A 23 0.87 11.23 9.42
CA ILE A 23 0.20 10.01 9.89
C ILE A 23 0.99 9.39 11.03
N ASP A 24 0.36 9.29 12.21
CA ASP A 24 0.96 8.63 13.37
C ASP A 24 1.15 7.13 13.15
N PHE A 25 0.14 6.44 12.61
CA PHE A 25 0.18 5.00 12.36
C PHE A 25 -0.85 4.56 11.31
N VAL A 26 -0.67 3.33 10.81
CA VAL A 26 -1.65 2.65 9.95
C VAL A 26 -2.14 1.38 10.62
N LEU A 27 -3.45 1.11 10.54
CA LEU A 27 -4.04 -0.16 10.95
C LEU A 27 -4.57 -0.90 9.72
N LEU A 28 -4.10 -2.13 9.49
CA LEU A 28 -4.57 -2.98 8.41
C LEU A 28 -5.53 -4.03 8.93
N THR A 29 -6.70 -4.11 8.29
CA THR A 29 -7.73 -5.08 8.63
C THR A 29 -7.39 -6.48 8.10
N HIS A 30 -6.83 -6.56 6.88
CA HIS A 30 -6.41 -7.80 6.23
C HIS A 30 -5.42 -7.51 5.08
N THR A 31 -4.93 -8.56 4.41
CA THR A 31 -3.73 -8.50 3.56
C THR A 31 -3.98 -8.11 2.09
N HIS A 32 -5.22 -8.19 1.60
CA HIS A 32 -5.48 -8.05 0.16
C HIS A 32 -4.92 -6.73 -0.43
N ILE A 33 -4.49 -6.76 -1.70
CA ILE A 33 -3.77 -5.66 -2.35
C ILE A 33 -4.62 -4.40 -2.50
N ASP A 34 -5.94 -4.52 -2.58
CA ASP A 34 -6.85 -3.38 -2.56
C ASP A 34 -6.81 -2.62 -1.21
N HIS A 35 -6.40 -3.28 -0.12
CA HIS A 35 -6.20 -2.68 1.20
C HIS A 35 -4.74 -2.35 1.53
N SER A 36 -3.78 -3.18 1.09
CA SER A 36 -2.37 -3.07 1.46
C SER A 36 -1.45 -2.51 0.37
N GLY A 37 -1.89 -2.54 -0.89
CA GLY A 37 -1.04 -2.32 -2.06
C GLY A 37 -0.46 -0.91 -2.18
N LEU A 38 -1.01 0.08 -1.46
CA LEU A 38 -0.47 1.44 -1.43
C LEU A 38 0.50 1.69 -0.29
N LEU A 39 0.76 0.75 0.62
CA LEU A 39 1.72 0.92 1.72
C LEU A 39 3.14 1.29 1.25
N PRO A 40 3.71 0.65 0.20
CA PRO A 40 5.04 1.05 -0.29
C PRO A 40 5.05 2.49 -0.83
N ARG A 41 3.93 2.90 -1.46
CA ARG A 41 3.78 4.27 -1.98
C ARG A 41 3.62 5.28 -0.86
N LEU A 42 2.83 4.96 0.16
CA LEU A 42 2.68 5.77 1.37
C LEU A 42 4.04 6.01 2.03
N SER A 43 4.88 4.97 2.14
CA SER A 43 6.26 5.07 2.61
C SER A 43 7.13 5.94 1.71
N THR A 44 7.03 5.78 0.39
CA THR A 44 7.78 6.61 -0.58
C THR A 44 7.41 8.10 -0.46
N TRP A 45 6.17 8.41 -0.10
CA TRP A 45 5.67 9.78 0.07
C TRP A 45 5.84 10.37 1.48
N GLY A 46 6.64 9.74 2.34
CA GLY A 46 7.08 10.35 3.60
C GLY A 46 6.55 9.70 4.88
N PHE A 47 5.61 8.77 4.80
CA PHE A 47 5.15 8.06 6.00
C PHE A 47 6.28 7.23 6.66
N ARG A 48 6.43 7.38 7.98
CA ARG A 48 7.44 6.66 8.80
C ARG A 48 6.87 6.01 10.05
N GLY A 49 5.56 6.12 10.29
CA GLY A 49 4.90 5.55 11.46
C GLY A 49 4.79 4.01 11.42
N PRO A 50 4.41 3.37 12.54
CA PRO A 50 4.18 1.93 12.57
C PRO A 50 2.94 1.52 11.75
N VAL A 51 2.99 0.29 11.23
CA VAL A 51 1.85 -0.39 10.62
C VAL A 51 1.45 -1.54 11.53
N TYR A 52 0.24 -1.47 12.09
CA TYR A 52 -0.35 -2.51 12.93
C TYR A 52 -1.23 -3.43 12.10
N ALA A 53 -1.08 -4.73 12.32
CA ALA A 53 -1.91 -5.75 11.71
C ALA A 53 -1.86 -7.02 12.58
N THR A 54 -2.71 -8.00 12.28
CA THR A 54 -2.53 -9.33 12.86
C THR A 54 -1.20 -9.95 12.41
N LYS A 55 -0.71 -10.93 13.18
CA LYS A 55 0.50 -11.68 12.81
C LYS A 55 0.37 -12.34 11.43
N ALA A 56 -0.78 -12.97 11.16
CA ALA A 56 -1.07 -13.61 9.88
C ALA A 56 -1.03 -12.60 8.71
N THR A 57 -1.63 -11.42 8.88
CA THR A 57 -1.59 -10.35 7.89
C THR A 57 -0.15 -9.90 7.63
N SER A 58 0.61 -9.63 8.70
CA SER A 58 1.99 -9.17 8.61
C SER A 58 2.91 -10.14 7.87
N ASP A 59 2.72 -11.44 8.06
CA ASP A 59 3.51 -12.46 7.37
C ASP A 59 3.16 -12.57 5.89
N LEU A 60 1.87 -12.51 5.55
CA LEU A 60 1.43 -12.55 4.15
C LEU A 60 1.82 -11.28 3.38
N LEU A 61 1.83 -10.10 4.01
CA LEU A 61 2.23 -8.84 3.37
C LEU A 61 3.62 -8.91 2.74
N LYS A 62 4.56 -9.63 3.37
CA LYS A 62 5.95 -9.76 2.88
C LYS A 62 6.04 -10.40 1.50
N VAL A 63 5.11 -11.30 1.19
CA VAL A 63 5.04 -11.98 -0.10
C VAL A 63 4.16 -11.19 -1.05
N MET A 64 2.96 -10.81 -0.60
CA MET A 64 1.97 -10.13 -1.45
C MET A 64 2.46 -8.79 -1.99
N LEU A 65 3.14 -7.97 -1.18
CA LEU A 65 3.64 -6.68 -1.65
C LEU A 65 4.80 -6.81 -2.63
N LYS A 66 5.66 -7.83 -2.47
CA LYS A 66 6.76 -8.09 -3.41
C LYS A 66 6.23 -8.56 -4.76
N ASP A 67 5.28 -9.50 -4.74
CA ASP A 67 4.64 -10.01 -5.95
C ASP A 67 3.86 -8.89 -6.67
N SER A 68 3.09 -8.09 -5.93
CA SER A 68 2.37 -6.95 -6.50
C SER A 68 3.30 -5.89 -7.07
N ALA A 69 4.47 -5.64 -6.47
CA ALA A 69 5.44 -4.69 -7.00
C ALA A 69 6.00 -5.16 -8.35
N TYR A 70 6.31 -6.45 -8.49
CA TYR A 70 6.77 -7.05 -9.74
C TYR A 70 5.75 -6.86 -10.89
N ILE A 71 4.46 -6.97 -10.58
CA ILE A 71 3.39 -6.82 -11.58
C ILE A 71 3.10 -5.33 -11.89
N ALA A 72 3.08 -4.48 -10.87
CA ALA A 72 2.62 -3.09 -11.01
C ALA A 72 3.69 -2.11 -11.52
N ASP A 73 4.96 -2.33 -11.18
CA ASP A 73 6.09 -1.55 -11.65
C ASP A 73 7.23 -2.53 -12.02
N PRO A 74 7.12 -3.26 -13.16
CA PRO A 74 8.21 -4.11 -13.64
C PRO A 74 9.44 -3.24 -13.90
N ILE A 75 10.54 -3.55 -13.22
CA ILE A 75 11.85 -2.89 -13.38
C ILE A 75 12.33 -3.03 -14.83
#